data_AF-A0A8J8MPH6-F1
#
_entry.id   AF-A0A8J8MPH6-F1
#
_cell.length_a   1.000
_cell.length_b   1.000
_cell.length_c   1.000
_cell.angle_alpha   90.00
_cell.angle_beta   90.00
_cell.angle_gamma   90.00
#
_symmetry.space_group_name_H-M   'P 1'
#
loop_
_entity.id
_entity.type
_entity.pdbx_description
1 polymer ?
#
loop_
_entity_poly.entity_id
_entity_poly.type
_entity_poly.pdbx_seq_one_letter_code
_entity_poly.pdbx_strand_id
1 'polypeptide(L)'
;MAKKIYVWVCCCVVVITGALYISSNASGGEAGTIGDPLVTKGYVDSQIADLLEQVKKQNGSSSEQNNGGIDPDTGVDMAKIYESIDRYIATHLDDQHNGSNDNTGDDHAANEFVVIEANPGSKIICGASTELILRAGKGKIISNDAGNGLADVTAGIDLSMGVFAPKNHLLIVPRDDGRGLEVVEKSFIMVKGPYRIMDPETE
;
A
#
# COMPACT_ATOMS: atom_id res chain seq x y z
N MET A 1 32.86 -51.41 23.81
CA MET A 1 31.54 -50.76 24.04
C MET A 1 31.67 -49.31 24.52
N ALA A 2 32.62 -48.97 25.41
CA ALA A 2 32.80 -47.61 25.93
C ALA A 2 33.01 -46.51 24.87
N LYS A 3 33.78 -46.76 23.79
CA LYS A 3 34.05 -45.76 22.74
C LYS A 3 32.81 -45.29 21.98
N LYS A 4 31.81 -46.16 21.80
CA LYS A 4 30.55 -45.80 21.13
C LYS A 4 29.69 -44.91 22.03
N ILE A 5 29.68 -45.19 23.34
CA ILE A 5 28.95 -44.40 24.34
C ILE A 5 29.47 -42.95 24.40
N TYR A 6 30.79 -42.72 24.32
CA TYR A 6 31.35 -41.36 24.28
C TYR A 6 30.92 -40.56 23.04
N VAL A 7 30.81 -41.22 21.88
CA VAL A 7 30.38 -40.57 20.63
C VAL A 7 28.91 -40.13 20.72
N TRP A 8 28.04 -40.98 21.28
CA TRP A 8 26.63 -40.65 21.48
C TRP A 8 26.42 -39.54 22.51
N VAL A 9 27.20 -39.54 23.60
CA VAL A 9 27.14 -38.48 24.62
C VAL A 9 27.62 -37.14 24.07
N CYS A 10 28.69 -37.10 23.27
CA CYS A 10 29.13 -35.86 22.61
C CYS A 10 28.11 -35.31 21.62
N CYS A 11 27.45 -36.17 20.82
CA CYS A 11 26.39 -35.73 19.90
C CYS A 11 25.21 -35.09 20.64
N CYS A 12 24.76 -35.68 21.75
CA CYS A 12 23.67 -35.11 22.55
C CYS A 12 24.05 -33.75 23.17
N VAL A 13 25.29 -33.58 23.64
CA VAL A 13 25.75 -32.31 24.22
C VAL A 13 25.84 -31.19 23.17
N VAL A 14 26.21 -31.52 21.93
CA VAL A 14 26.27 -30.56 20.81
C VAL A 14 24.86 -30.15 20.35
N VAL A 15 23.90 -31.09 20.33
CA VAL A 15 22.50 -30.78 19.98
C VAL A 15 21.82 -29.92 21.04
N ILE A 16 22.09 -30.17 22.33
CA ILE A 16 21.52 -29.38 23.44
C ILE A 16 22.11 -27.97 23.49
N THR A 17 23.41 -27.81 23.22
CA THR A 17 24.04 -26.48 23.17
C THR A 17 23.67 -25.72 21.89
N GLY A 18 23.48 -26.38 20.75
CA GLY A 18 22.98 -25.76 19.51
C GLY A 18 21.54 -25.25 19.59
N ALA A 19 20.69 -25.92 20.38
CA ALA A 19 19.29 -25.49 20.57
C ALA A 19 19.12 -24.29 21.53
N LEU A 20 20.16 -23.92 22.29
CA LEU A 20 20.11 -22.85 23.30
C LEU A 20 20.62 -21.48 22.82
N TYR A 21 20.94 -21.34 21.53
CA TYR A 21 21.53 -20.11 20.95
C TYR A 21 20.59 -19.32 20.03
N ILE A 22 19.27 -19.38 20.25
CA ILE A 22 18.34 -18.45 19.57
C ILE A 22 17.38 -17.84 20.58
N SER A 23 17.92 -16.91 21.37
CA SER A 23 17.13 -15.93 22.12
C SER A 23 17.75 -14.56 21.91
N SER A 24 17.49 -13.96 20.75
CA SER A 24 17.71 -12.53 20.52
C SER A 24 16.38 -11.81 20.62
N ASN A 25 16.25 -10.97 21.65
CA ASN A 25 15.21 -9.95 21.77
C ASN A 25 15.47 -8.83 20.75
N ALA A 26 14.45 -8.44 20.01
CA ALA A 26 14.31 -7.14 19.35
C ALA A 26 12.85 -7.03 18.88
N SER A 27 12.12 -5.95 19.01
CA SER A 27 12.29 -4.66 19.67
C SER A 27 10.87 -4.09 19.71
N GLY A 28 10.53 -3.31 20.73
CA GLY A 28 9.22 -2.68 20.83
C GLY A 28 8.93 -1.81 19.61
N GLY A 29 7.76 -2.02 19.03
CA GLY A 29 7.18 -1.19 17.99
C GLY A 29 5.68 -1.38 18.00
N GLU A 30 5.00 -0.84 19.01
CA GLU A 30 3.59 -0.47 18.82
C GLU A 30 3.57 0.74 17.89
N ALA A 31 3.70 0.45 16.60
CA ALA A 31 3.63 1.43 15.53
C ALA A 31 2.16 1.72 15.24
N GLY A 32 1.74 2.94 15.57
CA GLY A 32 0.52 3.57 15.07
C GLY A 32 -0.78 3.02 15.66
N THR A 33 -1.70 3.92 16.02
CA THR A 33 -3.02 3.53 16.49
C THR A 33 -3.80 2.93 15.33
N ILE A 34 -3.86 1.60 15.24
CA ILE A 34 -4.64 0.84 14.24
C ILE A 34 -6.15 1.19 14.30
N GLY A 35 -6.57 1.89 15.36
CA GLY A 35 -7.93 2.39 15.54
C GLY A 35 -8.23 3.76 14.93
N ASP A 36 -7.28 4.42 14.25
CA ASP A 36 -7.58 5.68 13.56
C ASP A 36 -8.19 5.39 12.18
N PRO A 37 -9.48 5.68 11.94
CA PRO A 37 -10.07 5.47 10.63
C PRO A 37 -9.35 6.33 9.58
N LEU A 38 -8.94 5.68 8.49
CA LEU A 38 -8.48 6.40 7.29
C LEU A 38 -9.63 7.26 6.77
N VAL A 39 -9.52 8.58 6.94
CA VAL A 39 -10.43 9.56 6.37
C VAL A 39 -9.75 10.31 5.23
N THR A 40 -10.48 10.63 4.18
CA THR A 40 -9.94 11.35 3.03
C THR A 40 -9.76 12.83 3.36
N LYS A 41 -8.79 13.50 2.73
CA LYS A 41 -8.59 14.96 2.87
C LYS A 41 -9.90 15.74 2.67
N GLY A 42 -10.71 15.34 1.69
CA GLY A 42 -12.00 15.96 1.40
C GLY A 42 -13.02 15.83 2.54
N TYR A 43 -13.01 14.72 3.29
CA TYR A 43 -13.89 14.55 4.47
C TYR A 43 -13.48 15.50 5.60
N VAL A 44 -12.18 15.68 5.83
CA VAL A 44 -11.70 16.64 6.83
C VAL A 44 -12.03 18.07 6.41
N ASP A 45 -11.79 18.40 5.14
CA ASP A 45 -12.08 19.73 4.58
C ASP A 45 -13.59 20.05 4.64
N SER A 46 -14.47 19.09 4.35
CA SER A 46 -15.94 19.30 4.41
C SER A 46 -16.41 19.53 5.85
N GLN A 47 -15.92 18.75 6.80
CA GLN A 47 -16.28 18.91 8.21
C GLN A 47 -15.79 20.26 8.78
N ILE A 48 -14.61 20.72 8.38
CA ILE A 48 -14.09 22.05 8.76
C ILE A 48 -14.94 23.17 8.15
N ALA A 49 -15.33 23.04 6.87
CA ALA A 49 -16.19 24.01 6.21
C ALA A 49 -17.57 24.13 6.89
N ASP A 50 -18.18 22.99 7.23
CA ASP A 50 -19.46 22.94 7.93
C ASP A 50 -19.37 23.54 9.33
N LEU A 51 -18.30 23.25 10.08
CA LEU A 51 -18.05 23.84 11.40
C LEU A 51 -17.84 25.35 11.30
N LEU A 52 -17.10 25.84 10.30
CA LEU A 52 -16.90 27.26 10.07
C LEU A 52 -18.21 27.97 9.71
N GLU A 53 -19.07 27.34 8.92
CA GLU A 53 -20.39 27.87 8.60
C GLU A 53 -21.29 27.92 9.85
N GLN A 54 -21.26 26.89 10.69
CA GLN A 54 -21.98 26.87 11.97
C GLN A 54 -21.47 27.96 12.92
N VAL A 55 -20.16 28.15 13.05
CA VAL A 55 -19.56 29.24 13.84
C VAL A 55 -19.95 30.61 13.29
N LYS A 56 -19.99 30.79 11.96
CA LYS A 56 -20.46 32.03 11.32
C LYS A 56 -21.95 32.29 11.59
N LYS A 57 -22.79 31.27 11.57
CA LYS A 57 -24.22 31.38 11.90
C LYS A 57 -24.43 31.67 13.40
N GLN A 58 -23.59 31.11 14.26
CA GLN A 58 -23.62 31.32 15.71
C GLN A 58 -23.13 32.73 16.10
N ASN A 59 -22.13 33.27 15.39
CA ASN A 59 -21.67 34.65 15.54
C ASN A 59 -22.53 35.68 14.78
N GLY A 60 -23.32 35.23 13.79
CA GLY A 60 -24.18 36.07 12.94
C GLY A 60 -25.56 36.42 13.54
N SER A 61 -25.84 36.02 14.78
CA SER A 61 -27.07 36.39 15.51
C SER A 61 -26.87 37.48 16.57
N SER A 62 -25.71 38.13 16.61
CA SER A 62 -25.47 39.31 17.45
C SER A 62 -25.02 40.48 16.58
N SER A 63 -25.96 41.14 15.90
CA SER A 63 -25.71 42.48 15.37
C SER A 63 -25.68 43.49 16.52
N GLU A 64 -24.60 44.28 16.51
CA GLU A 64 -24.54 45.68 16.94
C GLU A 64 -24.70 45.98 18.43
N GLN A 65 -23.56 46.14 19.14
CA GLN A 65 -23.28 47.42 19.81
C GLN A 65 -21.83 47.60 20.28
N ASN A 66 -21.31 48.81 20.02
CA ASN A 66 -20.26 49.55 20.72
C ASN A 66 -18.79 49.40 20.27
N ASN A 67 -18.34 50.51 19.70
CA ASN A 67 -17.01 51.10 19.77
C ASN A 67 -16.36 50.96 21.17
N GLY A 68 -15.09 50.53 21.21
CA GLY A 68 -14.18 50.72 22.35
C GLY A 68 -14.15 49.59 23.38
N GLY A 69 -13.08 48.79 23.37
CA GLY A 69 -12.74 47.90 24.47
C GLY A 69 -12.02 46.64 24.03
N ILE A 70 -10.69 46.71 23.91
CA ILE A 70 -9.83 45.54 24.05
C ILE A 70 -9.87 45.19 25.55
N ASP A 71 -10.45 44.04 25.92
CA ASP A 71 -10.17 43.40 27.21
C ASP A 71 -8.98 42.43 27.00
N PRO A 72 -7.89 42.49 27.80
CA PRO A 72 -6.58 42.00 27.38
C PRO A 72 -6.25 40.55 27.80
N ASP A 73 -7.18 39.80 28.42
CA ASP A 73 -6.83 38.63 29.25
C ASP A 73 -7.42 37.28 28.83
N THR A 74 -8.08 37.19 27.67
CA THR A 74 -8.41 35.88 27.04
C THR A 74 -7.93 35.82 25.60
N GLY A 75 -6.86 36.57 25.30
CA GLY A 75 -6.28 36.80 23.98
C GLY A 75 -5.89 35.54 23.22
N VAL A 76 -6.89 34.88 22.65
CA VAL A 76 -6.70 33.92 21.58
C VAL A 76 -6.43 34.73 20.32
N ASP A 77 -5.16 35.07 20.15
CA ASP A 77 -4.67 35.76 18.96
C ASP A 77 -4.79 34.79 17.76
N MET A 78 -5.84 34.98 16.96
CA MET A 78 -6.12 34.14 15.80
C MET A 78 -4.94 34.12 14.83
N ALA A 79 -4.17 35.20 14.73
CA ALA A 79 -2.97 35.23 13.88
C ALA A 79 -1.91 34.24 14.39
N LYS A 80 -1.72 34.14 15.72
CA LYS A 80 -0.81 33.15 16.31
C LYS A 80 -1.33 31.73 16.19
N ILE A 81 -2.64 31.53 16.16
CA ILE A 81 -3.24 30.22 15.88
C ILE A 81 -2.90 29.79 14.47
N TYR A 82 -3.16 30.62 13.45
CA TYR A 82 -2.82 30.30 12.07
C TYR A 82 -1.33 30.00 11.92
N GLU A 83 -0.47 30.80 12.53
CA GLU A 83 0.98 30.57 12.51
C GLU A 83 1.39 29.23 13.17
N SER A 84 0.74 28.87 14.29
CA SER A 84 1.00 27.60 14.97
C SER A 84 0.54 26.38 14.16
N ILE A 85 -0.57 26.52 13.42
CA ILE A 85 -1.10 25.49 12.54
C ILE A 85 -0.19 25.32 11.33
N ASP A 86 0.24 26.40 10.69
CA ASP A 86 1.16 26.35 9.56
C ASP A 86 2.48 25.67 9.94
N ARG A 87 3.00 25.97 11.13
CA ARG A 87 4.20 25.32 11.68
C ARG A 87 4.00 23.84 11.97
N TYR A 88 2.84 23.47 12.52
CA TYR A 88 2.49 22.08 12.80
C TYR A 88 2.34 21.27 11.49
N ILE A 89 1.66 21.83 10.49
CA ILE A 89 1.51 21.25 9.16
C ILE A 89 2.89 21.09 8.50
N ALA A 90 3.72 22.14 8.49
CA ALA A 90 5.06 22.07 7.90
C ALA A 90 5.94 21.00 8.56
N THR A 91 5.88 20.88 9.90
CA THR A 91 6.68 19.87 10.62
C THR A 91 6.17 18.44 10.46
N HIS A 92 4.88 18.24 10.16
CA HIS A 92 4.29 16.90 10.06
C HIS A 92 4.03 16.46 8.59
N LEU A 93 4.24 17.34 7.61
CA LEU A 93 4.15 17.02 6.19
C LEU A 93 5.52 16.81 5.50
N ASP A 94 6.62 17.36 6.03
CA ASP A 94 7.96 17.15 5.44
C ASP A 94 8.48 15.71 5.61
N ASP A 95 7.99 14.96 6.61
CA ASP A 95 8.32 13.53 6.78
C ASP A 95 7.55 12.60 5.84
N GLN A 96 6.64 13.13 5.00
CA GLN A 96 5.81 12.36 4.07
C GLN A 96 5.93 12.82 2.60
N HIS A 97 6.84 13.74 2.26
CA HIS A 97 6.93 14.28 0.91
C HIS A 97 8.33 14.24 0.29
N ASN A 98 8.93 13.05 0.25
CA ASN A 98 9.91 12.73 -0.80
C ASN A 98 9.34 11.63 -1.71
N GLY A 99 8.43 12.03 -2.60
CA GLY A 99 7.79 11.10 -3.55
C GLY A 99 6.60 11.70 -4.29
N SER A 100 6.69 12.93 -4.78
CA SER A 100 5.73 13.41 -5.78
C SER A 100 6.01 12.78 -7.14
N ASN A 101 5.06 11.99 -7.64
CA ASN A 101 4.64 12.09 -9.03
C ASN A 101 3.17 11.71 -9.13
N ASP A 102 2.35 12.72 -9.38
CA ASP A 102 0.98 12.64 -9.86
C ASP A 102 0.90 11.67 -11.05
N ASN A 103 0.29 10.52 -10.83
CA ASN A 103 -0.46 9.75 -11.81
C ASN A 103 -1.53 9.01 -11.01
N THR A 104 -2.79 9.20 -11.40
CA THR A 104 -3.97 8.51 -10.88
C THR A 104 -3.68 7.04 -10.58
N GLY A 105 -3.40 6.75 -9.30
CA GLY A 105 -3.07 5.44 -8.80
C GLY A 105 -3.93 5.22 -7.59
N ASP A 106 -4.91 4.34 -7.74
CA ASP A 106 -5.67 3.76 -6.65
C ASP A 106 -4.66 3.07 -5.73
N ASP A 107 -4.22 3.78 -4.67
CA ASP A 107 -3.31 3.27 -3.64
C ASP A 107 -4.06 2.24 -2.78
N HIS A 108 -4.40 1.12 -3.40
CA HIS A 108 -4.76 -0.10 -2.72
C HIS A 108 -3.54 -0.56 -1.94
N ALA A 109 -3.64 -0.55 -0.61
CA ALA A 109 -2.60 -0.97 0.32
C ALA A 109 -1.82 -2.18 -0.23
N ALA A 110 -0.53 -1.98 -0.48
CA ALA A 110 0.34 -2.83 -1.32
C ALA A 110 0.55 -4.28 -0.83
N ASN A 111 -0.23 -4.76 0.15
CA ASN A 111 -0.06 -6.06 0.77
C ASN A 111 -1.33 -6.94 0.81
N GLU A 112 -2.43 -6.53 0.18
CA GLU A 112 -3.64 -7.34 0.03
C GLU A 112 -3.93 -7.65 -1.45
N PHE A 113 -4.61 -8.79 -1.70
CA PHE A 113 -5.16 -9.07 -3.03
C PHE A 113 -6.41 -8.24 -3.28
N VAL A 114 -6.38 -7.43 -4.33
CA VAL A 114 -7.57 -6.76 -4.89
C VAL A 114 -8.04 -7.49 -6.14
N VAL A 115 -9.35 -7.44 -6.40
CA VAL A 115 -9.93 -7.98 -7.63
C VAL A 115 -10.08 -6.85 -8.63
N ILE A 116 -9.44 -6.99 -9.78
CA ILE A 116 -9.61 -6.08 -10.91
C ILE A 116 -10.38 -6.76 -12.04
N GLU A 117 -11.22 -5.96 -12.70
CA GLU A 117 -11.93 -6.32 -13.92
C GLU A 117 -11.24 -5.64 -15.10
N ALA A 118 -10.94 -6.41 -16.15
CA ALA A 118 -10.28 -5.90 -17.35
C ALA A 118 -10.96 -6.40 -18.62
N ASN A 119 -11.06 -5.53 -19.62
CA ASN A 119 -11.70 -5.82 -20.89
C ASN A 119 -10.71 -6.46 -21.88
N PRO A 120 -11.20 -7.14 -22.94
CA PRO A 120 -10.34 -7.61 -24.02
C PRO A 120 -9.48 -6.49 -24.60
N GLY A 121 -8.20 -6.79 -24.83
CA GLY A 121 -7.20 -5.83 -25.33
C GLY A 121 -6.45 -5.09 -24.22
N SER A 122 -6.95 -5.05 -22.98
CA SER A 122 -6.25 -4.39 -21.88
C SER A 122 -4.95 -5.12 -21.54
N LYS A 123 -3.88 -4.38 -21.27
CA LYS A 123 -2.61 -4.91 -20.75
C LYS A 123 -2.47 -4.56 -19.28
N ILE A 124 -2.16 -5.55 -18.47
CA ILE A 124 -1.88 -5.39 -17.04
C ILE A 124 -0.39 -5.55 -16.87
N ILE A 125 0.34 -4.44 -16.78
CA ILE A 125 1.79 -4.46 -16.58
C ILE A 125 2.07 -4.35 -15.10
N CYS A 126 2.88 -5.27 -14.60
CA CYS A 126 3.11 -5.47 -13.19
C CYS A 126 4.51 -4.99 -12.81
N GLY A 127 4.62 -4.41 -11.62
CA GLY A 127 5.90 -4.04 -11.03
C GLY A 127 6.52 -5.20 -10.25
N ALA A 128 7.60 -4.90 -9.54
CA ALA A 128 8.35 -5.89 -8.79
C ALA A 128 7.52 -6.57 -7.70
N SER A 129 7.75 -7.88 -7.52
CA SER A 129 7.10 -8.72 -6.51
C SER A 129 5.58 -8.81 -6.61
N THR A 130 5.00 -8.54 -7.79
CA THR A 130 3.56 -8.61 -7.98
C THR A 130 3.10 -10.06 -8.08
N GLU A 131 2.02 -10.40 -7.37
CA GLU A 131 1.33 -11.69 -7.40
C GLU A 131 0.01 -11.56 -8.14
N LEU A 132 -0.27 -12.48 -9.07
CA LEU A 132 -1.45 -12.46 -9.94
C LEU A 132 -2.14 -13.83 -9.92
N ILE A 133 -3.47 -13.81 -9.90
CA ILE A 133 -4.31 -15.01 -10.11
C ILE A 133 -5.42 -14.66 -11.09
N LEU A 134 -5.41 -15.28 -12.27
CA LEU A 134 -6.52 -15.19 -13.21
C LEU A 134 -7.70 -16.02 -12.69
N ARG A 135 -8.77 -15.38 -12.20
CA ARG A 135 -9.95 -16.05 -11.63
C ARG A 135 -11.00 -16.36 -12.69
N ALA A 136 -11.16 -15.50 -13.69
CA ALA A 136 -12.09 -15.69 -14.81
C ALA A 136 -11.61 -15.00 -16.10
N GLY A 137 -12.20 -15.38 -17.23
CA GLY A 137 -11.81 -14.91 -18.57
C GLY A 137 -10.57 -15.62 -19.15
N LYS A 138 -9.78 -14.93 -19.98
CA LYS A 138 -8.54 -15.43 -20.59
C LYS A 138 -7.54 -14.29 -20.77
N GLY A 139 -6.27 -14.56 -20.47
CA GLY A 139 -5.17 -13.65 -20.78
C GLY A 139 -3.91 -14.41 -21.20
N LYS A 140 -3.02 -13.73 -21.91
CA LYS A 140 -1.71 -14.23 -22.35
C LYS A 140 -0.60 -13.55 -21.58
N ILE A 141 0.48 -14.26 -21.32
CA ILE A 141 1.64 -13.71 -20.63
C ILE A 141 2.36 -12.67 -21.48
N ILE A 142 2.73 -11.56 -20.85
CA ILE A 142 3.68 -10.58 -21.35
C ILE A 142 5.02 -10.85 -20.67
N SER A 143 6.04 -11.18 -21.46
CA SER A 143 7.42 -11.36 -21.01
C SER A 143 8.18 -10.03 -20.96
N ASN A 144 9.32 -10.00 -20.28
CA ASN A 144 10.26 -8.90 -20.38
C ASN A 144 11.05 -8.93 -21.71
N ASP A 145 11.89 -7.90 -21.93
CA ASP A 145 12.74 -7.78 -23.13
C ASP A 145 13.75 -8.94 -23.30
N ALA A 146 14.13 -9.60 -22.21
CA ALA A 146 15.01 -10.77 -22.23
C ALA A 146 14.26 -12.08 -22.59
N GLY A 147 12.94 -12.03 -22.75
CA GLY A 147 12.09 -13.19 -23.06
C GLY A 147 11.71 -14.06 -21.86
N ASN A 148 12.00 -13.62 -20.64
CA ASN A 148 11.59 -14.32 -19.42
C ASN A 148 10.11 -14.04 -19.10
N GLY A 149 9.40 -15.10 -18.73
CA GLY A 149 7.98 -15.12 -18.48
C GLY A 149 7.57 -14.77 -17.05
N LEU A 150 6.36 -15.19 -16.68
CA LEU A 150 5.89 -15.15 -15.30
C LEU A 150 6.18 -16.49 -14.63
N ALA A 151 6.63 -16.44 -13.37
CA ALA A 151 6.84 -17.66 -12.60
C ALA A 151 5.48 -18.20 -12.13
N ASP A 152 5.09 -19.37 -12.60
CA ASP A 152 3.93 -20.11 -12.11
C ASP A 152 4.35 -20.97 -10.93
N VAL A 153 4.02 -20.50 -9.72
CA VAL A 153 4.37 -21.20 -8.48
C VAL A 153 3.58 -22.49 -8.32
N THR A 154 2.39 -22.57 -8.92
CA THR A 154 1.49 -23.73 -8.79
C THR A 154 1.97 -24.88 -9.64
N ALA A 155 2.40 -24.60 -10.87
CA ALA A 155 2.93 -25.60 -11.81
C ALA A 155 4.45 -25.78 -11.71
N GLY A 156 5.17 -24.83 -11.11
CA GLY A 156 6.63 -24.86 -10.97
C GLY A 156 7.38 -24.59 -12.28
N ILE A 157 6.83 -23.73 -13.15
CA ILE A 157 7.38 -23.42 -14.48
C ILE A 157 7.42 -21.91 -14.73
N ASP A 158 8.23 -21.49 -15.71
CA ASP A 158 8.21 -20.13 -16.26
C ASP A 158 7.30 -20.09 -17.49
N LEU A 159 6.27 -19.24 -17.48
CA LEU A 159 5.32 -19.13 -18.57
C LEU A 159 5.77 -18.07 -19.58
N SER A 160 6.24 -18.50 -20.74
CA SER A 160 6.78 -17.61 -21.77
C SER A 160 5.74 -16.70 -22.44
N MET A 161 6.21 -15.68 -23.18
CA MET A 161 5.39 -14.74 -23.96
C MET A 161 4.29 -15.42 -24.76
N GLY A 162 3.07 -14.90 -24.67
CA GLY A 162 1.93 -15.33 -25.47
C GLY A 162 1.27 -16.63 -25.02
N VAL A 163 1.87 -17.37 -24.08
CA VAL A 163 1.23 -18.53 -23.43
C VAL A 163 0.01 -18.05 -22.67
N PHE A 164 -1.08 -18.82 -22.71
CA PHE A 164 -2.26 -18.52 -21.91
C PHE A 164 -1.97 -18.71 -20.42
N ALA A 165 -2.28 -17.71 -19.61
CA ALA A 165 -2.20 -17.80 -18.16
C ALA A 165 -3.20 -18.86 -17.66
N PRO A 166 -2.75 -19.89 -16.92
CA PRO A 166 -3.64 -20.85 -16.30
C PRO A 166 -4.53 -20.16 -15.27
N LYS A 167 -5.82 -20.53 -15.24
CA LYS A 167 -6.72 -20.03 -14.20
C LYS A 167 -6.35 -20.58 -12.84
N ASN A 168 -6.53 -19.76 -11.81
CA ASN A 168 -6.35 -20.14 -10.41
C ASN A 168 -4.93 -20.57 -10.04
N HIS A 169 -3.93 -20.24 -10.86
CA HIS A 169 -2.52 -20.40 -10.50
C HIS A 169 -1.98 -19.10 -9.93
N LEU A 170 -1.10 -19.23 -8.93
CA LEU A 170 -0.34 -18.10 -8.40
C LEU A 170 0.83 -17.81 -9.33
N LEU A 171 0.73 -16.67 -10.02
CA LEU A 171 1.77 -16.18 -10.92
C LEU A 171 2.54 -15.03 -10.24
N ILE A 172 3.86 -15.04 -10.36
CA ILE A 172 4.73 -14.02 -9.77
C ILE A 172 5.49 -13.29 -10.87
N VAL A 173 5.49 -11.96 -10.76
CA VAL A 173 6.37 -11.05 -11.50
C VAL A 173 7.54 -10.65 -10.60
N PRO A 174 8.76 -11.16 -10.84
CA PRO A 174 9.86 -10.97 -9.90
C PRO A 174 10.41 -9.54 -9.84
N ARG A 175 10.32 -8.79 -10.94
CA ARG A 175 10.93 -7.47 -11.11
C ARG A 175 10.01 -6.56 -11.91
N ASP A 176 10.20 -5.25 -11.75
CA ASP A 176 9.57 -4.25 -12.59
C ASP A 176 10.34 -4.14 -13.91
N ASP A 177 10.09 -5.08 -14.83
CA ASP A 177 10.78 -5.20 -16.13
C ASP A 177 9.81 -5.37 -17.31
N GLY A 178 8.56 -4.90 -17.16
CA GLY A 178 7.56 -4.87 -18.23
C GLY A 178 6.69 -6.12 -18.35
N ARG A 179 6.87 -7.10 -17.47
CA ARG A 179 6.07 -8.33 -17.41
C ARG A 179 4.62 -8.08 -17.02
N GLY A 180 3.74 -8.99 -17.42
CA GLY A 180 2.32 -8.84 -17.12
C GLY A 180 1.40 -9.80 -17.85
N LEU A 181 0.17 -9.34 -18.07
CA LEU A 181 -0.89 -10.09 -18.74
C LEU A 181 -1.58 -9.23 -19.81
N GLU A 182 -1.73 -9.76 -21.02
CA GLU A 182 -2.60 -9.21 -22.07
C GLU A 182 -3.95 -9.92 -22.02
N VAL A 183 -5.03 -9.18 -21.80
CA VAL A 183 -6.38 -9.74 -21.65
C VAL A 183 -6.98 -10.02 -23.03
N VAL A 184 -7.47 -11.24 -23.23
CA VAL A 184 -8.04 -11.71 -24.50
C VAL A 184 -9.56 -11.82 -24.43
N GLU A 185 -10.10 -12.16 -23.26
CA GLU A 185 -11.53 -12.17 -22.95
C GLU A 185 -11.74 -11.41 -21.64
N LYS A 186 -12.91 -10.79 -21.45
CA LYS A 186 -13.23 -10.07 -20.21
C LYS A 186 -12.87 -10.91 -18.99
N SER A 187 -12.03 -10.34 -18.12
CA SER A 187 -11.32 -11.10 -17.09
C SER A 187 -11.46 -10.48 -15.71
N PHE A 188 -11.48 -11.35 -14.71
CA PHE A 188 -11.37 -10.99 -13.30
C PHE A 188 -10.05 -11.55 -12.78
N ILE A 189 -9.20 -10.67 -12.28
CA ILE A 189 -7.84 -10.99 -11.88
C ILE A 189 -7.67 -10.54 -10.43
N MET A 190 -7.19 -11.43 -9.57
CA MET A 190 -6.71 -11.02 -8.26
C MET A 190 -5.25 -10.57 -8.41
N VAL A 191 -4.93 -9.39 -7.92
CA VAL A 191 -3.57 -8.83 -7.96
C VAL A 191 -3.18 -8.31 -6.59
N LYS A 192 -1.93 -8.57 -6.19
CA LYS A 192 -1.30 -8.00 -4.99
C LYS A 192 0.06 -7.46 -5.40
N GLY A 193 0.35 -6.21 -5.04
CA GLY A 193 1.55 -5.50 -5.45
C GLY A 193 1.30 -4.50 -6.58
N PRO A 194 2.34 -3.78 -7.03
CA PRO A 194 2.21 -2.66 -7.96
C PRO A 194 1.81 -3.12 -9.37
N TYR A 195 0.82 -2.48 -9.98
CA TYR A 195 0.43 -2.75 -11.36
C TYR A 195 -0.14 -1.49 -12.04
N ARG A 196 -0.20 -1.52 -13.36
CA ARG A 196 -0.90 -0.53 -14.18
C ARG A 196 -1.74 -1.22 -15.25
N ILE A 197 -2.96 -0.73 -15.45
CA ILE A 197 -3.86 -1.19 -16.50
C ILE A 197 -3.74 -0.21 -17.66
N MET A 198 -3.50 -0.74 -18.86
CA MET A 198 -3.49 0.01 -20.11
C MET A 198 -4.61 -0.54 -20.97
N ASP A 199 -5.71 0.20 -21.09
CA ASP A 199 -6.79 -0.17 -21.99
C ASP A 199 -6.38 0.04 -23.46
N PRO A 200 -6.96 -0.72 -24.41
CA PRO A 200 -6.71 -0.48 -25.82
C PRO A 200 -7.20 0.93 -26.17
N GLU A 201 -6.41 1.67 -26.96
CA GLU A 201 -6.86 2.97 -27.48
C GLU A 201 -8.17 2.77 -28.24
N THR A 202 -9.21 3.52 -27.87
CA THR A 202 -10.45 3.56 -28.64
C THR A 202 -10.18 4.37 -29.89
N GLU A 203 -10.12 3.71 -31.04
CA GLU A 203 -10.13 4.37 -32.36
C GLU A 203 -11.39 5.23 -32.58
#